data_AF-A0A165EFJ3-F1
#
_entry.id   AF-A0A165EFJ3-F1
#
_cell.length_a   1.000
_cell.length_b   1.000
_cell.length_c   1.000
_cell.angle_alpha   90.00
_cell.angle_beta   90.00
_cell.angle_gamma   90.00
#
_symmetry.space_group_name_H-M   'P 1'
#
loop_
_entity.id
_entity.type
_entity.pdbx_description
1 polymer ?
#
loop_
_entity_poly.entity_id
_entity_poly.type
_entity_poly.pdbx_seq_one_letter_code
_entity_poly.pdbx_strand_id
1 'polypeptide(L)'
;WMIKVQKIWLTERIPDFLEAQKKDMTSVFFPLVYEAWFNEFPNDELTVANMETAEGSVDIARSNKLNKQKDHVYWWFHNHTWATSSASGSKKVLNLMKEKQKLTPYQAYYKL
;
A
#
# COMPACT_ATOMS: atom_id res chain seq x y z
N TRP A 1 8.37 0.51 11.71
CA TRP A 1 7.84 1.60 10.87
C TRP A 1 6.75 2.40 11.59
N MET A 2 5.85 1.79 12.38
CA MET A 2 4.94 2.55 13.26
C MET A 2 5.16 2.30 14.74
N ILE A 3 4.95 3.34 15.54
CA ILE A 3 4.85 3.28 17.00
C ILE A 3 3.51 2.64 17.38
N LYS A 4 3.41 2.00 18.55
CA LYS A 4 2.17 1.33 19.00
C LYS A 4 0.95 2.27 18.95
N VAL A 5 1.15 3.55 19.27
CA VAL A 5 0.10 4.60 19.25
C VAL A 5 -0.42 4.84 17.83
N GLN A 6 0.48 4.96 16.85
CA GLN A 6 0.11 5.10 15.43
C GLN A 6 -0.69 3.91 14.92
N LYS A 7 -0.34 2.69 15.36
CA LYS A 7 -1.08 1.49 15.00
C LYS A 7 -2.52 1.52 15.56
N ILE A 8 -2.68 1.91 16.83
CA ILE A 8 -4.01 2.01 17.47
C ILE A 8 -4.87 3.03 16.71
N TRP A 9 -4.31 4.20 16.43
CA TRP A 9 -4.98 5.28 15.69
C TRP A 9 -5.51 4.83 14.32
N LEU A 10 -4.73 4.04 13.59
CA LEU A 10 -5.14 3.49 12.29
C LEU A 10 -6.17 2.37 12.44
N THR A 11 -6.06 1.51 13.46
CA THR A 11 -7.03 0.44 13.70
C THR A 11 -8.42 0.96 14.04
N GLU A 12 -8.51 2.08 14.75
CA GLU A 12 -9.78 2.73 15.07
C GLU A 12 -10.52 3.24 13.82
N ARG A 13 -9.80 3.52 12.74
CA ARG A 13 -10.33 4.06 11.46
C ARG A 13 -10.56 3.00 10.38
N ILE A 14 -10.27 1.72 10.69
CA ILE A 14 -10.65 0.59 9.82
C ILE A 14 -12.16 0.57 9.50
N PRO A 15 -13.10 0.71 10.47
CA PRO A 15 -14.53 0.67 10.16
C PRO A 15 -14.92 1.77 9.16
N ASP A 16 -14.42 2.99 9.34
CA ASP A 16 -14.69 4.11 8.44
C ASP A 16 -14.16 3.84 7.03
N PHE A 17 -12.97 3.23 6.92
CA PHE A 17 -12.41 2.82 5.64
C PHE A 17 -13.28 1.76 4.95
N LEU A 18 -13.79 0.77 5.69
CA LEU A 18 -14.66 -0.27 5.14
C LEU A 18 -15.99 0.31 4.65
N GLU A 19 -16.54 1.31 5.36
CA GLU A 19 -17.72 2.04 4.89
C GLU A 19 -17.44 2.85 3.63
N ALA A 20 -16.31 3.56 3.58
CA ALA A 20 -15.88 4.31 2.40
C ALA A 20 -15.64 3.38 1.20
N GLN A 21 -15.06 2.20 1.42
CA GLN A 21 -14.85 1.20 0.38
C GLN A 21 -16.17 0.65 -0.17
N LYS A 22 -17.16 0.38 0.70
CA LYS A 22 -18.50 -0.07 0.25
C LYS A 22 -19.23 0.99 -0.58
N LYS A 23 -19.00 2.27 -0.29
CA LYS A 23 -19.64 3.42 -0.95
C LYS A 23 -18.84 3.99 -2.12
N ASP A 24 -17.68 3.40 -2.45
CA ASP A 24 -16.73 3.90 -3.45
C ASP A 24 -16.28 5.37 -3.18
N MET A 25 -16.19 5.75 -1.90
CA MET A 25 -15.83 7.08 -1.41
C MET A 25 -14.40 7.14 -0.86
N THR A 26 -13.53 6.21 -1.26
CA THR A 26 -12.14 6.15 -0.79
C THR A 26 -11.34 7.40 -1.18
N SER A 27 -11.69 8.04 -2.30
CA SER A 27 -11.08 9.30 -2.76
C SER A 27 -11.31 10.48 -1.81
N VAL A 28 -12.40 10.48 -1.05
CA VAL A 28 -12.74 11.50 -0.05
C VAL A 28 -12.19 11.13 1.32
N PHE A 29 -12.15 9.83 1.63
CA PHE A 29 -11.63 9.32 2.90
C PHE A 29 -10.14 9.62 3.10
N PHE A 30 -9.30 9.31 2.11
CA PHE A 30 -7.84 9.43 2.26
C PHE A 30 -7.35 10.86 2.54
N PRO A 31 -7.83 11.90 1.84
CA PRO A 31 -7.48 13.29 2.18
C PRO A 31 -7.76 13.66 3.64
N LEU A 32 -8.95 13.32 4.15
CA LEU A 32 -9.34 13.60 5.55
C LEU A 32 -8.46 12.84 6.55
N VAL A 33 -8.15 11.58 6.24
CA VAL A 33 -7.27 10.75 7.08
C VAL A 33 -5.84 11.28 7.07
N TYR A 34 -5.34 11.75 5.94
CA TYR A 34 -4.00 12.35 5.88
C TYR A 34 -3.93 13.63 6.70
N GLU A 35 -4.93 14.52 6.59
CA GLU A 35 -4.99 15.74 7.40
C GLU A 35 -4.98 15.42 8.90
N ALA A 36 -5.85 14.51 9.34
CA ALA A 36 -5.90 14.08 10.74
C ALA A 36 -4.59 13.40 11.20
N TRP A 37 -3.96 12.61 10.32
CA TRP A 37 -2.70 11.94 10.60
C TRP A 37 -1.55 12.92 10.79
N PHE A 38 -1.43 13.93 9.93
CA PHE A 38 -0.36 14.93 10.02
C PHE A 38 -0.56 15.90 11.19
N ASN A 39 -1.80 16.11 11.64
CA ASN A 39 -2.10 16.88 12.85
C ASN A 39 -1.70 16.12 14.12
N GLU A 40 -1.97 14.81 14.19
CA GLU A 40 -1.69 13.97 15.37
C GLU A 40 -0.23 13.53 15.46
N PHE A 41 0.41 13.28 14.32
CA PHE A 41 1.80 12.86 14.20
C PHE A 41 2.60 13.86 13.37
N PRO A 42 2.84 15.07 13.91
CA PRO A 42 3.72 16.03 13.25
C PRO A 42 5.09 15.39 13.06
N ASN A 43 5.64 15.58 11.86
CA ASN A 43 6.91 14.99 11.48
C ASN A 43 8.05 15.79 12.15
N ASP A 44 8.37 15.46 13.40
CA ASP A 44 9.37 16.20 14.20
C ASP A 44 10.78 16.20 13.56
N GLU A 45 11.10 15.25 12.68
CA GLU A 45 12.41 15.14 12.01
C GLU A 45 12.71 16.20 10.91
N LEU A 46 11.99 17.32 10.89
CA LEU A 46 12.39 18.50 10.11
C LEU A 46 13.29 19.46 10.91
N THR A 47 13.72 19.08 12.12
CA THR A 47 14.70 19.84 12.91
C THR A 47 16.10 19.71 12.30
N VAL A 48 16.41 20.58 11.33
CA VAL A 48 17.73 21.14 10.98
C VAL A 48 18.85 20.19 10.48
N ALA A 49 18.90 18.92 10.90
CA ALA A 49 20.02 18.00 10.62
C ALA A 49 20.07 17.46 9.19
N ASN A 50 18.96 17.50 8.44
CA ASN A 50 18.90 17.04 7.04
C ASN A 50 19.05 18.19 6.02
N MET A 51 19.28 19.42 6.48
CA MET A 51 19.43 20.59 5.60
C MET A 51 20.83 20.69 4.95
N GLU A 52 21.84 19.97 5.47
CA GLU A 52 23.22 20.08 4.96
C GLU A 52 23.47 19.27 3.67
N THR A 53 22.63 18.28 3.34
CA THR A 53 22.84 17.42 2.15
C THR A 53 22.09 17.86 0.88
N ALA A 54 21.31 18.94 0.92
CA ALA A 54 20.42 19.29 -0.18
C ALA A 54 20.53 20.76 -0.59
N GLU A 55 21.71 21.17 -1.06
CA GLU A 55 21.86 22.37 -1.89
C GLU A 55 20.99 22.21 -3.17
N GLY A 56 19.74 22.70 -3.11
CA GLY A 56 18.85 22.86 -4.28
C GLY A 56 17.61 21.97 -4.34
N SER A 57 17.43 21.00 -3.43
CA SER A 57 16.35 19.99 -3.53
C SER A 57 15.62 19.72 -2.20
N VAL A 58 15.69 20.65 -1.25
CA VAL A 58 15.03 20.50 0.07
C VAL A 58 13.52 20.31 -0.08
N ASP A 59 12.89 21.02 -1.01
CA ASP A 59 11.44 20.93 -1.24
C ASP A 59 11.02 19.61 -1.91
N ILE A 60 11.87 19.07 -2.80
CA ILE A 60 11.63 17.77 -3.43
C ILE A 60 11.87 16.64 -2.42
N ALA A 61 12.90 16.75 -1.59
CA ALA A 61 13.14 15.79 -0.50
C ALA A 61 11.98 15.81 0.52
N ARG A 62 11.44 17.00 0.82
CA ARG A 62 10.28 17.18 1.70
C ARG A 62 9.03 16.54 1.10
N SER A 63 8.70 16.84 -0.16
CA SER A 63 7.53 16.27 -0.82
C SER A 63 7.65 14.74 -0.93
N ASN A 64 8.83 14.22 -1.23
CA ASN A 64 9.09 12.77 -1.25
C ASN A 64 8.89 12.10 0.11
N LYS A 65 9.32 12.73 1.22
CA LYS A 65 9.12 12.19 2.57
C LYS A 65 7.62 12.18 2.94
N LEU A 66 6.89 13.24 2.61
CA LEU A 66 5.45 13.32 2.83
C LEU A 66 4.68 12.29 2.00
N ASN A 67 5.04 12.14 0.72
CA ASN A 67 4.42 11.17 -0.17
C ASN A 67 4.67 9.74 0.34
N LYS A 68 5.89 9.41 0.76
CA LYS A 68 6.18 8.11 1.38
C LYS A 68 5.28 7.85 2.59
N GLN A 69 5.08 8.84 3.47
CA GLN A 69 4.19 8.66 4.63
C GLN A 69 2.74 8.43 4.22
N LYS A 70 2.23 9.17 3.24
CA LYS A 70 0.89 8.94 2.68
C LYS A 70 0.77 7.53 2.09
N ASP A 71 1.76 7.11 1.29
CA ASP A 71 1.80 5.78 0.69
C ASP A 71 1.76 4.70 1.75
N HIS A 72 2.51 4.88 2.84
CA HIS A 72 2.51 3.89 3.88
C HIS A 72 1.17 3.80 4.64
N VAL A 73 0.50 4.93 4.90
CA VAL A 73 -0.86 4.94 5.48
C VAL A 73 -1.85 4.27 4.52
N TYR A 74 -1.77 4.61 3.23
CA TYR A 74 -2.56 4.00 2.17
C TYR A 74 -2.41 2.48 2.14
N TRP A 75 -1.17 2.00 1.99
CA TRP A 75 -0.88 0.57 1.96
C TRP A 75 -1.22 -0.12 3.27
N TRP A 76 -1.13 0.58 4.40
CA TRP A 76 -1.54 0.02 5.68
C TRP A 76 -3.02 -0.36 5.68
N PHE A 77 -3.91 0.56 5.27
CA PHE A 77 -5.35 0.26 5.19
C PHE A 77 -5.60 -0.92 4.25
N HIS A 78 -5.10 -0.86 3.02
CA HIS A 78 -5.29 -1.93 2.04
C HIS A 78 -4.78 -3.30 2.51
N ASN A 79 -3.63 -3.34 3.22
CA ASN A 79 -3.08 -4.59 3.74
C ASN A 79 -3.82 -5.11 4.99
N HIS A 80 -4.45 -4.23 5.78
CA HIS A 80 -5.11 -4.60 7.04
C HIS A 80 -6.64 -4.74 6.91
N THR A 81 -7.21 -4.35 5.77
CA THR A 81 -8.64 -4.52 5.48
C THR A 81 -8.93 -5.53 4.39
N TRP A 82 -7.91 -5.98 3.63
CA TRP A 82 -8.09 -7.15 2.79
C TRP A 82 -8.45 -8.33 3.69
N ALA A 83 -9.60 -8.94 3.40
CA ALA A 83 -9.95 -10.24 3.95
C ALA A 83 -8.73 -11.14 3.72
N THR A 84 -8.01 -11.41 4.82
CA THR A 84 -6.74 -12.12 4.80
C THR A 84 -6.93 -13.36 3.94
N SER A 85 -6.26 -13.42 2.80
CA SER A 85 -6.20 -14.60 1.93
C SER A 85 -5.52 -15.80 2.62
N SER A 86 -5.23 -15.69 3.93
CA SER A 86 -4.77 -16.76 4.81
C SER A 86 -5.87 -17.42 5.66
N ALA A 87 -7.12 -16.94 5.66
CA ALA A 87 -8.20 -17.63 6.39
C ALA A 87 -9.53 -17.61 5.61
N SER A 88 -9.83 -18.74 4.98
CA SER A 88 -11.18 -19.15 4.54
C SER A 88 -11.90 -18.31 3.45
N GLY A 89 -11.16 -17.66 2.55
CA GLY A 89 -11.68 -17.29 1.23
C GLY A 89 -11.39 -18.44 0.26
N SER A 90 -12.39 -18.94 -0.45
CA SER A 90 -12.30 -20.09 -1.38
C SER A 90 -10.95 -20.13 -2.11
N LYS A 91 -10.09 -21.10 -1.77
CA LYS A 91 -8.91 -21.42 -2.57
C LYS A 91 -9.42 -21.79 -3.95
N LYS A 92 -9.48 -20.84 -4.89
CA LYS A 92 -9.36 -21.20 -6.31
C LYS A 92 -7.97 -21.80 -6.39
N VAL A 93 -7.90 -23.12 -6.26
CA VAL A 93 -6.68 -23.88 -6.49
C VAL A 93 -6.18 -23.42 -7.84
N LEU A 94 -5.03 -22.73 -7.88
CA LEU A 94 -4.41 -22.34 -9.13
C LEU A 94 -4.24 -23.65 -9.90
N ASN A 95 -4.85 -23.76 -11.08
CA ASN A 95 -4.72 -24.97 -11.86
C ASN A 95 -3.29 -25.01 -12.42
N LEU A 96 -2.37 -25.58 -11.64
CA LEU A 96 -0.94 -25.70 -11.97
C LEU A 96 -0.68 -26.74 -13.06
N MET A 97 -1.73 -27.41 -13.56
CA MET A 97 -1.60 -28.21 -14.76
C MET A 97 -1.26 -27.29 -15.93
N LYS A 98 0.02 -27.31 -16.33
CA LYS A 98 0.47 -26.70 -17.57
C LYS A 98 -0.35 -27.32 -18.70
N GLU A 99 -1.19 -26.51 -19.34
CA GLU A 99 -1.87 -26.95 -20.56
C GLU A 99 -0.81 -27.46 -21.54
N LYS A 100 -1.03 -28.66 -22.10
CA LYS A 100 -0.10 -29.24 -23.07
C LYS A 100 -0.08 -28.33 -24.29
N GLN A 101 0.97 -27.51 -24.42
CA GLN A 101 1.20 -26.71 -25.62
C GLN A 101 1.32 -27.66 -26.81
N LYS A 102 0.54 -27.40 -27.86
CA LYS A 102 0.65 -28.15 -29.12
C LYS A 102 2.05 -27.89 -29.68
N LEU A 103 2.76 -28.96 -30.06
CA LEU A 103 4.05 -28.86 -30.74
C LEU A 103 3.87 -28.03 -32.02
N THR A 104 4.76 -27.07 -32.24
CA THR A 104 4.80 -26.39 -33.53
C THR A 104 5.23 -27.38 -34.62
N PRO A 105 4.86 -27.19 -35.90
CA PRO A 105 5.24 -28.09 -36.98
C PRO A 105 6.76 -28.33 -37.06
N TYR A 106 7.55 -27.29 -36.78
CA TYR A 106 9.00 -27.38 -36.71
C TYR A 106 9.51 -28.28 -35.56
N GLN A 107 8.91 -28.17 -34.37
CA GLN A 107 9.25 -29.04 -33.23
C GLN A 107 8.83 -30.50 -33.45
N ALA A 108 7.78 -30.74 -34.24
CA ALA A 108 7.37 -32.10 -34.61
C ALA A 108 8.37 -32.75 -35.57
N TYR A 109 8.90 -31.99 -36.54
CA TYR A 109 9.93 -32.47 -37.48
C TYR A 109 11.20 -32.93 -36.75
N TYR A 110 11.65 -32.21 -35.72
CA TYR A 110 12.83 -32.57 -34.92
C TYR A 110 12.69 -33.81 -34.03
N LYS A 111 11.47 -34.35 -33.90
CA LYS A 111 11.19 -35.55 -33.09
C LYS A 111 10.96 -36.82 -33.92
N LEU A 112 10.99 -36.71 -35.24
CA LEU A 112 11.09 -37.83 -36.18
C LEU A 112 12.54 -38.32 -36.23
#